data_AF-A0A661ASJ2-F1
#
_entry.id   AF-A0A661ASJ2-F1
#
_cell.length_a   1.000
_cell.length_b   1.000
_cell.length_c   1.000
_cell.angle_alpha   90.00
_cell.angle_beta   90.00
_cell.angle_gamma   90.00
#
_symmetry.space_group_name_H-M   'P 1'
#
loop_
_entity.id
_entity.type
_entity.pdbx_description
1 polymer ?
#
loop_
_entity_poly.entity_id
_entity_poly.type
_entity_poly.pdbx_seq_one_letter_code
_entity_poly.pdbx_strand_id
1 'polypeptide(L)'
;EISKRLNGSKQLRNMWQIPYPSQKERRFGKHPSQKPLELISRLVLIATQKDDIILDCFSGSGTTGVVAQSFGRRWIMIEKNPEYNEIARKRLKNVRVPYPEQLIESELELV
;
A
#
# COMPACT_ATOMS: atom_id res chain seq x y z
N GLU A 1 -18.33 1.35 0.68
CA GLU A 1 -18.45 0.92 2.10
C GLU A 1 -17.12 0.93 2.83
N ILE A 2 -16.06 0.33 2.26
CA ILE A 2 -14.70 0.31 2.83
C ILE A 2 -14.19 1.71 3.22
N SER A 3 -14.37 2.71 2.35
CA SER A 3 -13.92 4.09 2.61
C SER A 3 -14.56 4.73 3.85
N LYS A 4 -15.83 4.39 4.17
CA LYS A 4 -16.49 4.87 5.38
C LYS A 4 -15.93 4.17 6.62
N ARG A 5 -15.72 2.86 6.53
CA ARG A 5 -15.19 2.04 7.64
C ARG A 5 -13.78 2.47 8.03
N LEU A 6 -12.91 2.71 7.05
CA LEU A 6 -11.57 3.27 7.27
C LEU A 6 -11.59 4.66 7.93
N ASN A 7 -12.73 5.34 7.95
CA ASN A 7 -12.91 6.67 8.51
C ASN A 7 -13.99 6.68 9.61
N GLY A 8 -14.07 5.61 10.42
CA GLY A 8 -14.96 5.53 11.58
C GLY A 8 -16.45 5.68 11.21
N SER A 9 -16.87 5.00 10.15
CA SER A 9 -18.22 5.06 9.56
C SER A 9 -18.66 6.41 9.01
N LYS A 10 -17.74 7.39 8.91
CA LYS A 10 -17.98 8.70 8.29
C LYS A 10 -17.47 8.75 6.85
N GLN A 11 -18.07 9.59 6.02
CA GLN A 11 -17.61 9.79 4.65
C GLN A 11 -16.16 10.30 4.62
N LEU A 12 -15.30 9.60 3.86
CA LEU A 12 -13.90 9.99 3.67
C LEU A 12 -13.82 11.33 2.93
N ARG A 13 -12.99 12.25 3.43
CA ARG A 13 -12.75 13.57 2.82
C ARG A 13 -11.71 13.47 1.71
N ASN A 14 -11.59 14.51 0.89
CA ASN A 14 -10.61 14.62 -0.19
C ASN A 14 -9.23 15.15 0.28
N MET A 15 -9.11 15.60 1.53
CA MET A 15 -7.84 16.02 2.13
C MET A 15 -7.42 15.00 3.17
N TRP A 16 -6.24 14.39 2.98
CA TRP A 16 -5.67 13.41 3.90
C TRP A 16 -4.38 13.94 4.50
N GLN A 17 -4.28 13.89 5.82
CA GLN A 17 -3.04 14.19 6.53
C GLN A 17 -2.29 12.87 6.74
N ILE A 18 -1.27 12.63 5.92
CA ILE A 18 -0.43 11.44 5.98
C ILE A 18 1.02 11.91 6.04
N PRO A 19 1.80 11.50 7.06
CA PRO A 19 3.19 11.94 7.19
C PRO A 19 4.06 11.35 6.09
N TYR A 20 5.20 11.98 5.87
CA TYR A 20 6.25 11.45 5.00
C TYR A 20 6.78 10.10 5.53
N PRO A 21 7.26 9.17 4.68
CA PRO A 21 7.73 7.85 5.13
C PRO A 21 8.78 7.95 6.25
N SER A 22 8.57 7.18 7.31
CA SER A 22 9.52 7.12 8.42
C SER A 22 10.88 6.57 7.99
N GLN A 23 11.91 6.79 8.80
CA GLN A 23 13.24 6.21 8.57
C GLN A 23 13.18 4.67 8.47
N LYS A 24 12.33 4.03 9.28
CA LYS A 24 12.11 2.57 9.25
C LYS A 24 11.58 2.12 7.89
N GLU A 25 10.67 2.86 7.28
CA GLU A 25 10.11 2.53 5.97
C GLU A 25 11.15 2.69 4.84
N ARG A 26 12.07 3.65 5.01
CA ARG A 26 13.13 3.99 4.04
C ARG A 26 14.43 3.22 4.25
N ARG A 27 14.50 2.27 5.19
CA ARG A 27 15.74 1.56 5.57
C ARG A 27 16.39 0.72 4.46
N PHE A 28 15.67 0.46 3.36
CA PHE A 28 16.11 -0.44 2.29
C PHE A 28 16.89 0.25 1.16
N GLY A 29 17.05 1.57 1.24
CA GLY A 29 17.79 2.37 0.27
C GLY A 29 17.18 3.76 0.10
N LYS A 30 17.92 4.66 -0.54
CA LYS A 30 17.49 6.04 -0.76
C LYS A 30 16.73 6.14 -2.09
N HIS A 31 15.41 6.24 -2.02
CA HIS A 31 14.57 6.70 -3.12
C HIS A 31 14.06 8.12 -2.81
N PRO A 32 14.27 9.12 -3.67
CA PRO A 32 14.00 10.52 -3.34
C PRO A 32 12.53 10.79 -3.00
N SER A 33 11.62 10.06 -3.66
CA SER A 33 10.17 10.31 -3.60
C SER A 33 9.37 9.07 -3.20
N GLN A 34 9.93 8.19 -2.34
CA GLN A 34 9.21 7.02 -1.81
C GLN A 34 7.87 7.47 -1.22
N LYS A 35 6.79 6.80 -1.63
CA LYS A 35 5.44 7.08 -1.13
C LYS A 35 5.20 6.33 0.19
N PRO A 36 4.52 6.94 1.18
CA PRO A 36 4.17 6.28 2.44
C PRO A 36 3.32 5.04 2.20
N LEU A 37 3.57 3.99 2.99
CA LEU A 37 2.72 2.79 2.97
C LEU A 37 1.26 3.15 3.27
N GLU A 38 1.01 4.03 4.24
CA GLU A 38 -0.36 4.41 4.64
C GLU A 38 -1.18 4.99 3.48
N LEU A 39 -0.58 5.88 2.69
CA LEU A 39 -1.24 6.49 1.53
C LEU A 39 -1.66 5.44 0.52
N ILE A 40 -0.74 4.55 0.16
CA ILE A 40 -1.00 3.53 -0.85
C ILE A 40 -1.96 2.46 -0.30
N SER A 41 -1.86 2.10 0.98
CA SER A 41 -2.82 1.20 1.65
C SER A 41 -4.24 1.69 1.54
N ARG A 42 -4.47 2.99 1.81
CA ARG A 42 -5.79 3.59 1.67
C ARG A 42 -6.30 3.50 0.23
N LEU A 43 -5.48 3.88 -0.75
CA LEU A 43 -5.84 3.85 -2.17
C LEU A 43 -6.18 2.44 -2.65
N VAL A 44 -5.35 1.45 -2.32
CA VAL A 44 -5.55 0.05 -2.72
C VAL A 44 -6.87 -0.48 -2.16
N LEU A 45 -7.15 -0.25 -0.87
CA LEU A 45 -8.35 -0.78 -0.22
C LEU A 45 -9.64 -0.13 -0.72
N ILE A 46 -9.63 1.16 -1.09
CA ILE A 46 -10.84 1.84 -1.58
C ILE A 46 -11.09 1.60 -3.08
N ALA A 47 -10.05 1.28 -3.86
CA ALA A 47 -10.13 1.22 -5.32
C ALA A 47 -10.10 -0.21 -5.90
N THR A 48 -9.78 -1.22 -5.09
CA THR A 48 -9.59 -2.61 -5.57
C THR A 48 -10.17 -3.63 -4.61
N GLN A 49 -10.50 -4.81 -5.14
CA GLN A 49 -10.89 -5.99 -4.39
C GLN A 49 -9.73 -6.98 -4.27
N LYS A 50 -9.91 -8.04 -3.48
CA LYS A 50 -8.95 -9.14 -3.41
C LYS A 50 -8.77 -9.77 -4.80
N ASP A 51 -7.58 -10.30 -5.09
CA ASP A 51 -7.22 -10.97 -6.36
C ASP A 51 -7.15 -10.08 -7.63
N ASP A 52 -7.60 -8.82 -7.55
CA ASP A 52 -7.37 -7.80 -8.58
C ASP A 52 -5.87 -7.64 -8.90
N ILE A 53 -5.58 -7.20 -10.12
CA ILE A 53 -4.22 -6.86 -10.55
C ILE A 53 -4.05 -5.35 -10.54
N ILE A 54 -3.01 -4.88 -9.86
CA ILE A 54 -2.62 -3.46 -9.82
C ILE A 54 -1.42 -3.22 -10.73
N LEU A 55 -1.55 -2.27 -11.66
CA LEU A 55 -0.45 -1.80 -12.51
C LEU A 55 0.10 -0.48 -11.98
N ASP A 56 1.41 -0.43 -11.76
CA ASP A 56 2.14 0.81 -11.46
C ASP A 56 3.31 0.97 -12.43
N CYS A 57 3.16 1.90 -13.38
CA CYS A 57 4.15 2.14 -14.43
C CYS A 57 5.37 2.96 -13.95
N PHE A 58 5.33 3.50 -12.73
CA PHE A 58 6.37 4.36 -12.14
C PHE A 58 6.66 3.91 -10.72
N SER A 59 6.90 2.61 -10.58
CA SER A 59 6.89 1.93 -9.29
C SER A 59 7.98 2.39 -8.32
N GLY A 60 9.10 2.92 -8.81
CA GLY A 60 10.20 3.43 -8.01
C GLY A 60 10.62 2.42 -6.94
N SER A 61 10.53 2.85 -5.68
CA SER A 61 10.81 2.00 -4.50
C SER A 61 9.83 0.83 -4.26
N GLY A 62 8.79 0.64 -5.07
CA GLY A 62 7.90 -0.53 -5.00
C GLY A 62 6.80 -0.47 -3.93
N THR A 63 6.43 0.70 -3.40
CA THR A 63 5.41 0.82 -2.33
C THR A 63 4.08 0.17 -2.74
N THR A 64 3.63 0.36 -3.98
CA THR A 64 2.38 -0.22 -4.50
C THR A 64 2.37 -1.74 -4.46
N GLY A 65 3.45 -2.40 -4.90
CA GLY A 65 3.57 -3.86 -4.86
C GLY A 65 3.62 -4.41 -3.44
N VAL A 66 4.30 -3.70 -2.52
CA VAL A 66 4.35 -4.07 -1.10
C VAL A 66 2.94 -4.08 -0.48
N VAL A 67 2.16 -3.03 -0.73
CA VAL A 67 0.78 -2.93 -0.24
C VAL A 67 -0.11 -3.97 -0.92
N ALA A 68 -0.05 -4.06 -2.26
CA ALA A 68 -0.88 -4.96 -3.05
C ALA A 68 -0.76 -6.41 -2.54
N GLN A 69 0.47 -6.94 -2.45
CA GLN A 69 0.67 -8.32 -1.99
C GLN A 69 0.29 -8.50 -0.51
N SER A 70 0.46 -7.47 0.33
CA SER A 70 0.11 -7.55 1.75
C SER A 70 -1.40 -7.70 1.93
N PHE A 71 -2.19 -7.15 1.02
CA PHE A 71 -3.65 -7.20 1.04
C PHE A 71 -4.22 -8.23 0.07
N GLY A 72 -3.43 -9.18 -0.44
CA GLY A 72 -3.91 -10.24 -1.31
C GLY A 72 -4.32 -9.78 -2.72
N ARG A 73 -3.70 -8.71 -3.22
CA ARG A 73 -3.80 -8.28 -4.63
C ARG A 73 -2.57 -8.74 -5.39
N ARG A 74 -2.73 -9.01 -6.68
CA ARG A 74 -1.63 -9.21 -7.61
C ARG A 74 -1.14 -7.86 -8.13
N TRP A 75 0.08 -7.82 -8.66
CA TRP A 75 0.65 -6.57 -9.13
C TRP A 75 1.58 -6.75 -10.32
N ILE A 76 1.68 -5.69 -11.13
CA ILE A 76 2.68 -5.50 -12.18
C ILE A 76 3.32 -4.14 -11.91
N MET A 77 4.64 -4.13 -11.70
CA MET A 77 5.39 -2.93 -11.34
C MET A 77 6.47 -2.70 -12.40
N ILE A 78 6.49 -1.51 -13.00
CA ILE A 78 7.48 -1.12 -14.01
C ILE A 78 8.32 0.01 -13.42
N GLU A 79 9.64 -0.14 -13.49
CA GLU A 79 10.60 0.90 -13.10
C GLU A 79 11.82 0.81 -14.00
N LYS A 80 12.26 1.96 -14.51
CA LYS A 80 13.36 2.07 -15.47
C LYS A 80 14.72 2.00 -14.77
N ASN A 81 14.84 2.58 -13.58
CA ASN A 81 16.09 2.64 -12.85
C ASN A 81 16.38 1.29 -12.15
N PRO A 82 17.48 0.59 -12.50
CA PRO A 82 17.82 -0.69 -11.89
C PRO A 82 18.10 -0.60 -10.39
N GLU A 83 18.61 0.53 -9.88
CA GLU A 83 18.85 0.73 -8.45
C GLU A 83 17.53 0.79 -7.67
N TYR A 84 16.51 1.46 -8.22
CA TYR A 84 15.19 1.55 -7.60
C TYR A 84 14.47 0.20 -7.63
N ASN A 85 14.62 -0.54 -8.73
CA ASN A 85 14.17 -1.93 -8.79
C ASN A 85 14.80 -2.80 -7.69
N GLU A 86 16.08 -2.60 -7.38
CA GLU A 86 16.73 -3.36 -6.32
C GLU A 86 16.19 -2.99 -4.92
N ILE A 87 15.94 -1.71 -4.68
CA ILE A 87 15.24 -1.26 -3.46
C ILE A 87 13.85 -1.90 -3.38
N ALA A 88 13.08 -1.90 -4.47
CA ALA A 88 11.75 -2.50 -4.55
C ALA A 88 11.78 -4.00 -4.25
N ARG A 89 12.72 -4.75 -4.84
CA ARG A 89 12.89 -6.20 -4.58
C ARG A 89 13.17 -6.48 -3.11
N LYS A 90 14.05 -5.70 -2.48
CA LYS A 90 14.34 -5.84 -1.04
C LYS A 90 13.09 -5.56 -0.20
N ARG A 91 12.34 -4.51 -0.51
CA ARG A 91 11.09 -4.16 0.20
C ARG A 91 10.02 -5.24 0.02
N LEU A 92 9.80 -5.73 -1.20
CA LEU A 92 8.82 -6.78 -1.49
C LEU A 92 9.07 -8.07 -0.71
N LYS A 93 10.33 -8.43 -0.48
CA LYS A 93 10.71 -9.61 0.33
C LYS A 93 10.54 -9.40 1.84
N ASN A 94 10.80 -8.19 2.33
CA ASN A 94 11.02 -7.95 3.77
C ASN A 94 9.95 -7.07 4.44
N VAL A 95 8.99 -6.54 3.69
CA VAL A 95 7.96 -5.64 4.20
C VAL A 95 6.59 -6.27 3.99
N ARG A 96 5.80 -6.27 5.05
CA ARG A 96 4.37 -6.60 5.06
C ARG A 96 3.64 -5.49 5.79
N VAL A 97 2.47 -5.13 5.29
CA VAL A 97 1.59 -4.14 5.90
C VAL A 97 0.44 -4.89 6.56
N PRO A 98 0.15 -4.64 7.86
CA PRO A 98 -1.01 -5.25 8.49
C PRO A 98 -2.29 -4.73 7.85
N TYR A 99 -3.31 -5.59 7.75
CA TYR A 99 -4.63 -5.16 7.32
C TYR A 99 -5.20 -4.18 8.36
N PRO A 100 -5.90 -3.10 7.97
CA PRO A 100 -6.46 -2.18 8.93
C PRO A 100 -7.49 -2.87 9.83
N GLU A 101 -7.37 -2.67 11.14
CA GLU A 101 -8.23 -3.30 12.16
C GLU A 101 -9.72 -3.05 11.90
N GLN A 102 -10.07 -1.85 11.44
CA GLN A 102 -11.44 -1.44 11.10
C GLN A 102 -12.07 -2.29 9.98
N LEU A 103 -11.24 -3.01 9.23
CA LEU A 103 -11.66 -3.90 8.15
C LEU A 103 -11.64 -5.39 8.54
N ILE A 104 -10.95 -5.78 9.62
CA ILE A 104 -10.83 -7.17 10.08
C ILE A 104 -12.13 -7.66 10.72
N GLU A 105 -12.79 -6.83 11.52
CA GLU A 105 -14.00 -7.22 12.28
C GLU A 105 -15.16 -7.73 11.41
N SER A 106 -15.26 -7.33 10.13
CA SER A 106 -16.36 -7.76 9.27
C SER A 106 -16.21 -9.15 8.63
N GLU A 107 -15.00 -9.71 8.57
CA GLU A 107 -14.84 -11.08 8.05
C GLU A 107 -15.31 -12.12 9.08
N LEU A 108 -15.31 -11.76 10.38
CA LEU A 108 -15.78 -12.62 11.47
C LEU A 108 -17.30 -12.53 11.69
N GLU A 109 -17.96 -11.43 11.33
CA GLU A 109 -19.42 -11.30 11.40
C GLU A 109 -20.15 -12.00 10.22
N LEU A 110 -19.41 -12.53 9.24
CA LEU A 110 -19.94 -13.26 8.08
C LEU A 110 -19.79 -14.79 8.19
N VAL A 111 -19.37 -15.32 9.36
CA VAL A 111 -19.27 -16.76 9.65
C VAL A 111 -20.24 -17.15 10.76
#